data_AF-A0A6C0BW36-F1
#
_entry.id   AF-A0A6C0BW36-F1
#
_cell.length_a   1.000
_cell.length_b   1.000
_cell.length_c   1.000
_cell.angle_alpha   90.00
_cell.angle_beta   90.00
_cell.angle_gamma   90.00
#
_symmetry.space_group_name_H-M   'P 1'
#
loop_
_entity.id
_entity.type
_entity.pdbx_description
1 polymer ?
#
loop_
_entity_poly.entity_id
_entity_poly.type
_entity_poly.pdbx_seq_one_letter_code
_entity_poly.pdbx_strand_id
1 'polypeptide(L)'
;MTNTRKNRRALIGPLKSGELKKYGYSLKSTATSRHSALKKSVKAYGRGTLIKKLNALRVLHKNRHPVYSHNALNDLKYVQKHF
;
A
#
# COMPACT_ATOMS: atom_id res chain seq x y z
N MET A 1 15.25 -20.19 -33.89
CA MET A 1 14.48 -20.06 -32.64
C MET A 1 15.17 -19.04 -31.73
N THR A 2 14.83 -17.76 -31.77
CA THR A 2 15.43 -16.74 -30.89
C THR A 2 14.46 -16.38 -29.77
N ASN A 3 14.70 -16.93 -28.58
CA ASN A 3 13.94 -16.65 -27.37
C ASN A 3 14.32 -15.27 -26.81
N THR A 4 13.73 -14.21 -27.34
CA THR A 4 13.81 -12.87 -26.73
C THR A 4 12.92 -12.83 -25.49
N ARG A 5 13.50 -13.06 -24.30
CA ARG A 5 12.86 -12.74 -23.03
C ARG A 5 12.63 -11.23 -22.95
N LYS A 6 11.44 -10.78 -23.37
CA LYS A 6 10.98 -9.40 -23.29
C LYS A 6 10.94 -8.97 -21.82
N ASN A 7 12.00 -8.32 -21.37
CA ASN A 7 12.13 -7.75 -20.02
C ASN A 7 11.16 -6.55 -19.90
N ARG A 8 9.87 -6.84 -19.76
CA ARG A 8 8.85 -5.83 -19.45
C ARG A 8 9.12 -5.39 -18.02
N ARG A 9 9.82 -4.27 -17.84
CA ARG A 9 9.76 -3.54 -16.56
C ARG A 9 8.28 -3.44 -16.21
N ALA A 10 7.85 -4.16 -15.19
CA ALA A 10 6.45 -4.18 -14.77
C ALA A 10 6.14 -2.75 -14.32
N LEU A 11 5.58 -1.96 -15.24
CA LEU A 11 5.04 -0.67 -14.92
C LEU A 11 3.91 -0.96 -13.94
N ILE A 12 4.08 -0.52 -12.70
CA ILE A 12 2.94 -0.40 -11.79
C ILE A 12 2.01 0.55 -12.51
N GLY A 13 0.88 0.04 -13.01
CA GLY A 13 -0.15 0.86 -13.64
C GLY A 13 -0.50 2.04 -12.74
N PRO A 14 -1.07 3.13 -13.28
CA PRO A 14 -1.34 4.34 -12.50
C PRO A 14 -2.04 3.96 -11.20
N LEU A 15 -1.40 4.31 -10.07
CA LEU A 15 -1.94 4.01 -8.76
C LEU A 15 -3.28 4.73 -8.64
N LYS A 16 -4.37 3.97 -8.55
CA LYS A 16 -5.70 4.52 -8.28
C LYS A 16 -5.62 5.35 -7.01
N SER A 17 -5.66 6.65 -7.18
CA SER A 17 -5.44 7.61 -6.11
C SER A 17 -6.67 7.67 -5.22
N GLY A 18 -6.47 7.78 -3.90
CA GLY A 18 -7.56 8.02 -2.94
C GLY A 18 -8.36 6.79 -2.49
N GLU A 19 -8.07 5.58 -2.96
CA GLU A 19 -8.84 4.38 -2.60
C GLU A 19 -8.82 4.03 -1.09
N LEU A 20 -7.77 4.42 -0.37
CA LEU A 20 -7.70 4.30 1.09
C LEU A 20 -8.17 5.59 1.80
N LYS A 21 -8.07 6.76 1.14
CA LYS A 21 -8.53 8.04 1.69
C LYS A 21 -10.02 8.02 2.01
N LYS A 22 -10.84 7.35 1.19
CA LYS A 22 -12.29 7.21 1.44
C LYS A 22 -12.63 6.48 2.74
N TYR A 23 -11.67 5.76 3.33
CA TYR A 23 -11.81 5.12 4.65
C TYR A 23 -11.11 5.90 5.78
N GLY A 24 -10.61 7.10 5.49
CA GLY A 24 -9.88 7.95 6.44
C GLY A 24 -8.38 7.67 6.53
N TYR A 25 -7.82 6.84 5.64
CA TYR A 25 -6.40 6.53 5.67
C TYR A 25 -5.56 7.66 5.08
N SER A 26 -4.55 8.09 5.83
CA SER A 26 -3.54 9.04 5.38
C SER A 26 -2.20 8.71 6.02
N LEU A 27 -1.14 8.71 5.21
CA LEU A 27 0.24 8.49 5.67
C LEU A 27 0.75 9.60 6.60
N LYS A 28 0.07 10.75 6.61
CA LYS A 28 0.34 11.88 7.51
C LYS A 28 -0.29 11.71 8.90
N SER A 29 -1.27 10.83 9.03
CA SER A 29 -1.99 10.63 10.29
C SER A 29 -1.21 9.76 11.27
N THR A 30 -1.58 9.84 12.55
CA THR A 30 -1.03 9.00 13.62
C THR A 30 -1.27 7.50 13.35
N ALA A 31 -0.42 6.63 13.89
CA ALA A 31 -0.54 5.18 13.73
C ALA A 31 -1.93 4.67 14.13
N THR A 32 -2.48 5.14 15.26
CA THR A 32 -3.83 4.79 15.71
C THR A 32 -4.88 5.12 14.65
N SER A 33 -4.88 6.33 14.10
CA SER A 33 -5.84 6.74 13.06
C SER A 33 -5.68 5.89 11.79
N ARG A 34 -4.45 5.59 11.39
CA ARG A 34 -4.18 4.72 10.23
C ARG A 34 -4.72 3.32 10.47
N HIS A 35 -4.45 2.70 11.62
CA HIS A 35 -4.96 1.37 11.97
C HIS A 35 -6.49 1.31 12.00
N SER A 36 -7.16 2.33 12.54
CA SER A 36 -8.63 2.44 12.49
C SER A 36 -9.17 2.49 11.05
N ALA A 37 -8.52 3.26 10.17
CA ALA A 37 -8.88 3.30 8.75
C ALA A 37 -8.61 1.95 8.04
N LEU A 38 -7.56 1.24 8.39
CA LEU A 38 -7.24 -0.08 7.86
C LEU A 38 -8.28 -1.13 8.28
N LYS A 39 -8.77 -1.09 9.53
CA LYS A 39 -9.87 -1.93 10.00
C LYS A 39 -11.17 -1.71 9.21
N LYS A 40 -11.41 -0.48 8.72
CA LYS A 40 -12.53 -0.19 7.80
C LYS A 40 -12.24 -0.71 6.39
N SER A 41 -11.03 -0.46 5.90
CA SER A 41 -10.59 -0.82 4.54
C SER A 41 -10.55 -2.33 4.31
N VAL A 42 -10.18 -3.13 5.32
CA VAL A 42 -10.07 -4.58 5.20
C VAL A 42 -11.43 -5.24 4.95
N LYS A 43 -12.52 -4.69 5.51
CA LYS A 43 -13.89 -5.16 5.27
C LYS A 43 -14.33 -5.00 3.82
N ALA A 44 -13.81 -3.98 3.12
CA ALA A 44 -14.19 -3.68 1.75
C ALA A 44 -13.30 -4.35 0.69
N TYR A 45 -12.01 -4.52 0.98
CA TYR A 45 -11.02 -5.00 0.01
C TYR A 45 -10.48 -6.41 0.28
N GLY A 46 -10.62 -6.90 1.51
CA GLY A 46 -9.91 -8.07 2.00
C GLY A 46 -8.42 -7.80 2.29
N ARG A 47 -7.83 -8.66 3.12
CA ARG A 47 -6.44 -8.57 3.61
C ARG A 47 -5.41 -8.49 2.47
N GLY A 48 -5.49 -9.42 1.51
CA GLY A 48 -4.49 -9.51 0.43
C GLY A 48 -4.44 -8.27 -0.48
N THR A 49 -5.61 -7.73 -0.83
CA THR A 49 -5.70 -6.49 -1.61
C THR A 49 -5.17 -5.30 -0.82
N LEU A 50 -5.46 -5.22 0.49
CA LEU A 50 -4.96 -4.16 1.35
C LEU A 50 -3.43 -4.18 1.48
N ILE A 51 -2.83 -5.36 1.63
CA ILE A 51 -1.36 -5.54 1.63
C ILE A 51 -0.75 -5.04 0.31
N LYS A 52 -1.33 -5.41 -0.84
CA LYS A 52 -0.85 -4.93 -2.15
C LYS A 52 -0.90 -3.41 -2.26
N LYS A 53 -2.00 -2.78 -1.81
CA LYS A 53 -2.15 -1.31 -1.79
C LYS A 53 -1.10 -0.64 -0.90
N LEU A 54 -0.88 -1.14 0.31
CA LEU A 54 0.12 -0.61 1.24
C LEU A 54 1.55 -0.77 0.71
N ASN A 55 1.86 -1.91 0.10
CA ASN A 55 3.15 -2.11 -0.55
C ASN A 55 3.35 -1.14 -1.73
N ALA A 56 2.29 -0.84 -2.47
CA ALA A 56 2.37 0.12 -3.57
C ALA A 56 2.67 1.54 -3.06
N LEU A 57 2.05 1.96 -1.95
CA LEU A 57 2.37 3.22 -1.26
C LEU A 57 3.82 3.24 -0.76
N ARG A 58 4.30 2.14 -0.17
CA ARG A 58 5.69 1.98 0.26
C ARG A 58 6.65 2.21 -0.92
N VAL A 59 6.43 1.52 -2.04
CA VAL A 59 7.28 1.64 -3.24
C VAL A 59 7.21 3.04 -3.85
N LEU A 60 6.02 3.67 -3.87
CA LEU A 60 5.85 5.03 -4.38
C LEU A 60 6.67 6.06 -3.59
N HIS A 61 6.72 5.90 -2.26
CA HIS A 61 7.35 6.87 -1.36
C HIS A 61 8.80 6.53 -0.99
N LYS A 62 9.31 5.34 -1.36
CA LYS A 62 10.64 4.83 -0.92
C LYS A 62 11.80 5.82 -1.09
N ASN A 63 11.81 6.58 -2.18
CA ASN A 63 12.91 7.50 -2.51
C ASN A 63 12.60 8.97 -2.17
N ARG A 64 11.33 9.39 -2.24
CA ARG A 64 10.93 10.80 -2.10
C ARG A 64 10.49 11.18 -0.69
N HIS A 65 9.86 10.25 0.02
CA HIS A 65 9.32 10.47 1.36
C HIS A 65 9.55 9.20 2.22
N PRO A 66 10.78 8.98 2.72
CA PRO A 66 11.13 7.75 3.43
C PRO A 66 10.26 7.51 4.67
N VAL A 67 9.83 8.57 5.36
CA VAL A 67 8.88 8.49 6.48
C VAL A 67 7.55 7.86 6.06
N TYR A 68 7.02 8.25 4.90
CA TYR A 68 5.77 7.67 4.38
C TYR A 68 5.95 6.22 3.92
N SER A 69 7.11 5.90 3.34
CA SER A 69 7.47 4.52 3.04
C SER A 69 7.51 3.66 4.31
N HIS A 70 8.11 4.18 5.38
CA HIS A 70 8.18 3.51 6.67
C HIS A 70 6.79 3.33 7.30
N ASN A 71 5.95 4.36 7.28
CA ASN A 71 4.56 4.26 7.75
C ASN A 71 3.79 3.18 6.98
N ALA A 72 3.87 3.16 5.65
CA ALA A 72 3.22 2.14 4.82
C ALA A 72 3.73 0.72 5.12
N LEU A 73 5.02 0.56 5.40
CA LEU A 73 5.60 -0.73 5.80
C LEU A 73 5.09 -1.19 7.17
N ASN A 74 5.04 -0.31 8.16
CA ASN A 74 4.53 -0.63 9.49
C ASN A 74 3.04 -1.00 9.43
N ASP A 75 2.27 -0.25 8.68
CA ASP A 75 0.85 -0.51 8.45
C ASP A 75 0.63 -1.84 7.72
N LEU A 76 1.51 -2.21 6.77
CA LEU A 76 1.48 -3.50 6.10
C LEU A 76 1.71 -4.64 7.09
N LYS A 77 2.73 -4.53 7.95
CA LYS A 77 3.03 -5.52 9.01
C LYS A 77 1.86 -5.63 10.00
N TYR A 78 1.25 -4.50 10.36
CA TYR A 78 0.05 -4.47 11.19
C TYR A 78 -1.09 -5.27 10.53
N VAL A 79 -1.36 -5.02 9.24
CA VAL A 79 -2.39 -5.77 8.51
C VAL A 79 -2.07 -7.26 8.42
N GLN A 80 -0.81 -7.64 8.23
CA GLN A 80 -0.41 -9.05 8.21
C GLN A 80 -0.62 -9.76 9.55
N LYS A 81 -0.45 -9.05 10.67
CA LYS A 81 -0.56 -9.63 12.02
C LYS A 81 -1.99 -9.66 12.56
N HIS A 82 -2.82 -8.67 12.22
CA HIS A 82 -4.12 -8.44 12.87
C HIS A 82 -5.35 -8.78 12.01
N PHE A 83 -5.18 -9.02 10.72
CA PHE A 83 -6.23 -9.43 9.78
C PHE A 83 -5.74 -10.60 8.93
#